data_AF-A0A961SCS2-F1
#
_entry.id   AF-A0A961SCS2-F1
#
_cell.length_a   1.000
_cell.length_b   1.000
_cell.length_c   1.000
_cell.angle_alpha   90.00
_cell.angle_beta   90.00
_cell.angle_gamma   90.00
#
_symmetry.space_group_name_H-M   'P 1'
#
loop_
_entity.id
_entity.type
_entity.pdbx_description
1 polymer ?
#
loop_
_entity_poly.entity_id
_entity_poly.type
_entity_poly.pdbx_seq_one_letter_code
_entity_poly.pdbx_strand_id
1 'polypeptide(L)'
;MDPMISKLGAVSVISTFLLGALVATGSETALADGYVKNHGPTMSKVRSMKSKGMYPVSMSCGADTTSKVFKPVVDMEWQKNDRDVDWAAYAYTGQLEWKPSPPGAWRKVYGKVQLAGRGGSKFYCALYHKR
;
A
#
# COMPACT_ATOMS: atom_id res chain seq x y z
N MET A 1 24.76 71.06 -32.15
CA MET A 1 23.40 71.01 -32.70
C MET A 1 23.19 69.61 -33.24
N ASP A 2 22.34 68.89 -32.52
CA ASP A 2 21.69 67.59 -32.70
C ASP A 2 21.39 67.11 -34.14
N PRO A 3 20.91 65.86 -34.37
CA PRO A 3 21.14 64.59 -33.63
C PRO A 3 21.12 63.33 -34.56
N MET A 4 21.01 62.13 -33.95
CA MET A 4 20.16 61.00 -34.40
C MET A 4 20.69 60.12 -35.56
N ILE A 5 20.91 58.80 -35.38
CA ILE A 5 19.96 57.65 -35.50
C ILE A 5 20.88 56.47 -35.97
N SER A 6 20.74 55.18 -35.67
CA SER A 6 19.78 54.36 -34.96
C SER A 6 20.28 52.90 -34.94
N LYS A 7 19.76 52.14 -33.98
CA LYS A 7 19.34 50.72 -34.09
C LYS A 7 20.46 49.66 -34.15
N LEU A 8 20.90 49.30 -32.95
CA LEU A 8 21.38 47.95 -32.65
C LEU A 8 20.27 46.92 -32.89
N GLY A 9 20.67 45.86 -33.59
CA GLY A 9 19.83 44.79 -34.08
C GLY A 9 19.21 43.93 -32.99
N ALA A 10 18.11 43.31 -33.39
CA ALA A 10 17.38 42.31 -32.65
C ALA A 10 18.26 41.12 -32.25
N VAL A 11 18.17 40.71 -30.99
CA VAL A 11 18.42 39.33 -30.60
C VAL A 11 17.26 38.89 -29.72
N SER A 12 16.39 38.10 -30.33
CA SER A 12 15.38 37.29 -29.67
C SER A 12 16.08 36.26 -28.79
N VAL A 13 15.83 36.31 -27.48
CA VAL A 13 16.16 35.19 -26.59
C VAL A 13 14.85 34.68 -26.01
N ILE A 14 14.33 33.66 -26.69
CA ILE A 14 13.32 32.74 -26.19
C ILE A 14 13.97 31.99 -25.03
N SER A 15 13.73 32.44 -23.79
CA SER A 15 14.07 31.64 -22.62
C SER A 15 12.85 30.80 -22.24
N THR A 16 12.81 29.63 -22.85
CA THR A 16 11.82 28.58 -22.65
C THR A 16 11.72 28.23 -21.18
N PHE A 17 10.50 28.28 -20.65
CA PHE A 17 10.10 27.66 -19.40
C PHE A 17 10.47 26.18 -19.41
N LEU A 18 11.52 25.80 -18.70
CA LEU A 18 11.70 24.42 -18.26
C LEU A 18 11.10 24.31 -16.86
N LEU A 19 9.84 23.87 -16.85
CA LEU A 19 9.23 23.23 -15.69
C LEU A 19 10.22 22.14 -15.23
N GLY A 20 10.93 22.42 -14.13
CA GLY A 20 11.62 21.39 -13.39
C GLY A 20 10.56 20.39 -12.93
N ALA A 21 10.52 19.24 -13.60
CA ALA A 21 9.79 18.08 -13.12
C ALA A 21 10.39 17.71 -11.76
N LEU A 22 9.75 18.20 -10.69
CA LEU A 22 9.93 17.61 -9.38
C LEU A 22 9.31 16.21 -9.51
N VAL A 23 10.14 15.26 -9.93
CA VAL A 23 9.85 13.85 -9.72
C VAL A 23 9.86 13.73 -8.20
N ALA A 24 8.67 13.83 -7.61
CA ALA A 24 8.44 13.34 -6.27
C ALA A 24 8.67 11.83 -6.35
N THR A 25 9.94 11.44 -6.23
CA THR A 25 10.34 10.17 -5.62
C THR A 25 9.84 10.24 -4.18
N GLY A 26 8.53 10.09 -4.03
CA GLY A 26 7.88 9.80 -2.76
C GLY A 26 8.38 8.43 -2.36
N SER A 27 9.53 8.44 -1.71
CA SER A 27 10.07 7.41 -0.82
C SER A 27 9.08 6.28 -0.57
N GLU A 28 9.29 5.17 -1.29
CA GLU A 28 8.84 3.84 -0.91
C GLU A 28 9.59 3.41 0.37
N THR A 29 9.37 4.15 1.46
CA THR A 29 9.74 3.76 2.82
C THR A 29 8.44 3.54 3.58
N ALA A 30 7.60 2.66 3.06
CA ALA A 30 6.67 1.90 3.89
C ALA A 30 7.31 0.52 4.04
N LEU A 31 8.23 0.47 5.00
CA LEU A 31 8.81 -0.75 5.56
C LEU A 31 7.73 -1.82 5.77
N ALA A 32 8.17 -3.07 5.79
CA ALA A 32 7.41 -4.28 6.09
C ALA A 32 6.74 -4.28 7.48
N ASP A 33 5.87 -3.31 7.73
CA ASP A 33 4.90 -3.28 8.80
C ASP A 33 3.65 -3.96 8.27
N GLY A 34 3.32 -5.12 8.81
CA GLY A 34 2.05 -5.80 8.53
C GLY A 34 0.87 -4.84 8.60
N TYR A 35 0.39 -4.42 7.44
CA TYR A 35 -0.56 -3.32 7.29
C TYR A 35 -1.99 -3.82 7.11
N VAL A 36 -2.70 -4.08 8.20
CA VAL A 36 -4.15 -4.30 8.15
C VAL A 36 -4.86 -2.95 8.12
N LYS A 37 -5.07 -2.40 6.91
CA LYS A 37 -5.85 -1.17 6.72
C LYS A 37 -7.31 -1.41 7.12
N ASN A 38 -7.78 -0.78 8.18
CA ASN A 38 -9.21 -0.67 8.54
C ASN A 38 -9.90 -1.90 9.17
N HIS A 39 -9.18 -2.91 9.68
CA HIS A 39 -9.76 -3.88 10.62
C HIS A 39 -9.13 -3.74 12.01
N GLY A 40 -9.65 -2.78 12.77
CA GLY A 40 -9.16 -2.39 14.10
C GLY A 40 -8.87 -3.57 15.04
N PRO A 41 -9.79 -4.54 15.20
CA PRO A 41 -9.57 -5.70 16.07
C PRO A 41 -8.34 -6.54 15.70
N THR A 42 -8.06 -6.68 14.40
CA THR A 42 -6.91 -7.45 13.92
C THR A 42 -5.61 -6.66 14.11
N MET A 43 -5.64 -5.34 13.95
CA MET A 43 -4.43 -4.50 14.11
C MET A 43 -3.83 -4.58 15.52
N SER A 44 -4.67 -4.58 16.57
CA SER A 44 -4.18 -4.71 17.94
C SER A 44 -3.49 -6.06 18.18
N LYS A 45 -4.09 -7.15 17.69
CA LYS A 45 -3.50 -8.50 17.77
C LYS A 45 -2.19 -8.54 16.99
N VAL A 46 -2.17 -8.01 15.77
CA VAL A 46 -0.99 -7.97 14.90
C VAL A 46 0.19 -7.26 15.59
N ARG A 47 -0.04 -6.08 16.18
CA ARG A 47 0.99 -5.34 16.92
C ARG A 47 1.52 -6.14 18.10
N SER A 48 0.63 -6.76 18.88
CA SER A 48 1.01 -7.59 20.03
C SER A 48 1.82 -8.82 19.61
N MET A 49 1.48 -9.44 18.49
CA MET A 49 2.22 -10.61 18.00
C MET A 49 3.57 -10.21 17.43
N LYS A 50 3.67 -9.08 16.72
CA LYS A 50 4.94 -8.54 16.24
C LYS A 50 5.90 -8.23 17.40
N SER A 51 5.41 -7.62 18.49
CA SER A 51 6.23 -7.33 19.68
C SER A 51 6.71 -8.59 20.41
N LYS A 52 6.04 -9.74 20.20
CA LYS A 52 6.44 -11.05 20.73
C LYS A 52 7.40 -11.80 19.80
N GLY A 53 7.86 -11.17 18.72
CA GLY A 53 8.71 -11.82 17.72
C GLY A 53 7.98 -12.93 16.95
N MET A 54 6.66 -12.81 16.79
CA MET A 54 5.84 -13.77 16.07
C MET A 54 5.54 -13.27 14.66
N TYR A 55 5.33 -14.19 13.73
CA TYR A 55 4.87 -13.90 12.37
C TYR A 55 3.64 -14.76 12.03
N PRO A 56 2.73 -14.27 11.18
CA PRO A 56 1.55 -15.01 10.77
C PRO A 56 1.93 -16.05 9.72
N VAL A 57 1.57 -17.31 9.95
CA VAL A 57 1.84 -18.42 9.02
C VAL A 57 0.67 -18.75 8.11
N SER A 58 -0.53 -18.43 8.56
CA SER A 58 -1.77 -18.59 7.80
C SER A 58 -2.70 -17.42 8.08
N MET A 59 -3.66 -17.23 7.18
CA MET A 59 -4.68 -16.20 7.28
C MET A 59 -5.99 -16.78 6.76
N SER A 60 -7.11 -16.45 7.38
CA SER A 60 -8.44 -16.76 6.88
C SER A 60 -9.31 -15.52 6.93
N CYS A 61 -10.12 -15.35 5.90
CA CYS A 61 -11.06 -14.25 5.80
C CYS A 61 -12.46 -14.74 5.44
N GLY A 62 -13.46 -14.21 6.11
CA GLY A 62 -14.87 -14.54 5.96
C GLY A 62 -15.77 -13.32 6.12
N ALA A 63 -17.07 -13.56 6.03
CA ALA A 63 -18.09 -12.62 6.43
C ALA A 63 -18.84 -13.23 7.61
N ASP A 64 -19.17 -12.40 8.59
CA ASP A 64 -20.04 -12.77 9.70
C ASP A 64 -21.45 -13.03 9.16
N THR A 65 -21.84 -14.30 9.09
CA THR A 65 -23.13 -14.75 8.55
C THR A 65 -24.32 -14.42 9.46
N THR A 66 -24.07 -14.01 10.70
CA THR A 66 -25.11 -13.61 11.65
C THR A 66 -25.53 -12.15 11.44
N SER A 67 -24.74 -11.37 10.71
CA SER A 67 -25.01 -9.97 10.42
C SER A 67 -25.79 -9.80 9.12
N LYS A 68 -26.79 -8.91 9.13
CA LYS A 68 -27.53 -8.49 7.90
C LYS A 68 -26.69 -7.59 6.98
N VAL A 69 -25.60 -7.03 7.51
CA VAL A 69 -24.63 -6.19 6.78
C VAL A 69 -23.33 -6.95 6.63
N PHE A 70 -22.64 -6.78 5.50
CA PHE A 70 -21.31 -7.37 5.31
C PHE A 70 -20.36 -6.89 6.42
N LYS A 71 -19.94 -7.84 7.26
CA LYS A 71 -19.02 -7.60 8.36
C LYS A 71 -17.86 -8.60 8.22
N PRO A 72 -16.66 -8.14 7.86
CA PRO A 72 -15.55 -9.04 7.61
C PRO A 72 -15.07 -9.68 8.92
N VAL A 73 -14.63 -10.92 8.83
CA VAL A 73 -13.93 -11.66 9.89
C VAL A 73 -12.56 -12.03 9.37
N VAL A 74 -11.52 -11.77 10.17
CA VAL A 74 -10.12 -11.98 9.81
C VAL A 74 -9.40 -12.68 10.94
N ASP A 75 -8.92 -13.89 10.66
CA ASP A 75 -8.12 -14.69 11.59
C ASP A 75 -6.75 -14.99 11.01
N MET A 76 -5.79 -15.16 11.91
CA MET A 76 -4.40 -15.48 11.59
C MET A 76 -3.86 -16.44 12.63
N GLU A 77 -3.12 -17.45 12.17
CA GLU A 77 -2.30 -18.30 13.03
C GLU A 77 -0.87 -17.79 13.06
N TRP A 78 -0.21 -17.92 14.20
CA TRP A 78 1.06 -17.29 14.47
C TRP A 78 2.09 -18.31 14.92
N GLN A 79 3.33 -18.12 14.49
CA GLN A 79 4.48 -18.89 14.97
C GLN A 79 5.62 -17.95 15.34
N LYS A 80 6.57 -18.44 16.13
CA LYS A 80 7.79 -17.70 16.47
C LYS A 80 8.62 -17.48 15.22
N ASN A 81 9.17 -16.28 15.05
CA ASN A 81 9.93 -15.91 13.87
C ASN A 81 11.42 -16.25 14.02
N ASP A 82 11.74 -17.54 14.18
CA ASP A 82 13.14 -17.99 14.34
C ASP A 82 13.96 -17.94 13.03
N ARG A 83 13.30 -17.60 11.90
CA ARG A 83 13.90 -17.58 10.55
C ARG A 83 13.90 -16.19 9.91
N ASP A 84 13.65 -15.16 10.72
CA ASP A 84 13.59 -13.75 10.30
C ASP A 84 12.78 -13.52 9.01
N VAL A 85 11.58 -14.10 8.96
CA VAL A 85 10.67 -13.97 7.84
C VAL A 85 10.05 -12.58 7.86
N ASP A 86 10.30 -11.82 6.80
CA ASP A 86 9.57 -10.60 6.49
C ASP A 86 8.13 -10.97 6.09
N TRP A 87 7.15 -10.21 6.56
CA TRP A 87 5.75 -10.48 6.24
C TRP A 87 4.91 -9.21 6.13
N ALA A 88 3.89 -9.28 5.28
CA ALA A 88 2.89 -8.23 5.09
C ALA A 88 1.50 -8.85 5.02
N ALA A 89 0.57 -8.39 5.87
CA ALA A 89 -0.81 -8.83 5.88
C ALA A 89 -1.74 -7.64 5.71
N TYR A 90 -2.76 -7.75 4.86
CA TYR A 90 -3.73 -6.69 4.61
C TYR A 90 -5.14 -7.26 4.56
N ALA A 91 -6.08 -6.52 5.14
CA ALA A 91 -7.50 -6.83 5.11
C ALA A 91 -8.31 -5.54 5.08
N TYR A 92 -8.91 -5.17 3.95
CA TYR A 92 -9.58 -3.88 3.75
C TYR A 92 -10.67 -3.92 2.67
N THR A 93 -11.60 -2.96 2.72
CA THR A 93 -12.60 -2.74 1.65
C THR A 93 -12.08 -1.70 0.66
N GLY A 94 -12.16 -1.99 -0.65
CA GLY A 94 -11.73 -1.08 -1.70
C GLY A 94 -12.12 -1.54 -3.11
N GLN A 95 -11.54 -0.90 -4.12
CA GLN A 95 -11.79 -1.19 -5.55
C GLN A 95 -10.63 -1.92 -6.23
N LEU A 96 -9.41 -1.79 -5.69
CA LEU A 96 -8.19 -2.37 -6.23
C LEU A 96 -7.51 -3.25 -5.19
N GLU A 97 -6.87 -4.31 -5.67
CA GLU A 97 -6.02 -5.16 -4.85
C GLU A 97 -4.64 -4.51 -4.67
N TRP A 98 -4.22 -4.37 -3.41
CA TRP A 98 -2.89 -3.92 -3.05
C TRP A 98 -1.88 -5.07 -3.13
N LYS A 99 -0.65 -4.75 -3.52
CA LYS A 99 0.47 -5.68 -3.57
C LYS A 99 1.72 -5.02 -2.99
N PRO A 100 2.57 -5.76 -2.24
CA PRO A 100 3.80 -5.23 -1.69
C PRO A 100 4.84 -4.97 -2.78
N SER A 101 5.66 -3.95 -2.55
CA SER A 101 6.81 -3.56 -3.39
C SER A 101 8.12 -4.12 -2.78
N PRO A 102 9.14 -4.47 -3.58
CA PRO A 102 9.11 -4.57 -5.04
C PRO A 102 8.36 -5.82 -5.53
N PRO A 103 7.74 -5.78 -6.72
CA PRO A 103 7.13 -6.96 -7.32
C PRO A 103 8.13 -8.12 -7.45
N GLY A 104 7.70 -9.34 -7.12
CA GLY A 104 8.53 -10.56 -7.24
C GLY A 104 9.37 -10.91 -6.01
N ALA A 105 9.62 -9.96 -5.09
CA ALA A 105 10.31 -10.26 -3.83
C ALA A 105 9.39 -10.90 -2.77
N TRP A 106 8.08 -10.83 -2.98
CA TRP A 106 7.07 -11.27 -2.02
C TRP A 106 6.30 -12.46 -2.55
N ARG A 107 6.22 -13.53 -1.76
CA ARG A 107 5.39 -14.70 -2.05
C ARG A 107 4.02 -14.54 -1.38
N LYS A 108 2.96 -14.58 -2.17
CA LYS A 108 1.58 -14.61 -1.66
C LYS A 108 1.30 -15.96 -1.01
N VAL A 109 0.99 -15.96 0.28
CA VAL A 109 0.69 -17.16 1.07
C VAL A 109 -0.81 -17.39 1.17
N TYR A 110 -1.57 -16.30 1.25
CA TYR A 110 -3.03 -16.34 1.27
C TYR A 110 -3.59 -15.17 0.45
N GLY A 111 -4.74 -15.39 -0.20
CA GLY A 111 -5.47 -14.34 -0.88
C GLY A 111 -6.93 -14.68 -1.06
N LYS A 112 -7.80 -13.75 -0.67
CA LYS A 112 -9.25 -13.85 -0.87
C LYS A 112 -9.84 -12.48 -1.15
N VAL A 113 -10.80 -12.47 -2.06
CA VAL A 113 -11.61 -11.30 -2.39
C VAL A 113 -13.06 -11.67 -2.17
N GLN A 114 -13.81 -10.83 -1.47
CA GLN A 114 -15.23 -11.02 -1.20
C GLN A 114 -16.02 -9.79 -1.64
N LEU A 115 -17.27 -9.98 -2.03
CA LEU A 115 -18.18 -8.87 -2.32
C LEU A 115 -18.69 -8.28 -0.99
N ALA A 116 -18.45 -7.00 -0.77
CA ALA A 116 -18.75 -6.28 0.46
C ALA A 116 -20.09 -5.55 0.40
N GLY A 117 -21.15 -6.25 -0.03
CA GLY A 117 -22.52 -5.73 -0.13
C GLY A 117 -22.98 -5.36 -1.54
N ARG A 118 -24.12 -4.64 -1.62
CA ARG A 118 -24.71 -4.18 -2.88
C ARG A 118 -24.02 -2.90 -3.33
N GLY A 119 -23.34 -2.90 -4.48
CA GLY A 119 -22.59 -1.75 -5.00
C GLY A 119 -21.19 -2.08 -5.56
N GLY A 120 -20.79 -3.36 -5.58
CA GLY A 120 -19.55 -3.79 -6.22
C GLY A 120 -18.27 -3.51 -5.42
N SER A 121 -18.38 -2.99 -4.20
CA SER A 121 -17.28 -2.90 -3.25
C SER A 121 -16.72 -4.28 -2.96
N LYS A 122 -15.38 -4.38 -2.88
CA LYS A 122 -14.68 -5.64 -2.62
C LYS A 122 -13.93 -5.55 -1.30
N PHE A 123 -14.02 -6.60 -0.51
CA PHE A 123 -13.15 -6.81 0.64
C PHE A 123 -11.97 -7.67 0.21
N TYR A 124 -10.78 -7.10 0.29
CA TYR A 124 -9.51 -7.73 -0.04
C TYR A 124 -8.85 -8.21 1.23
N CYS A 125 -8.30 -9.42 1.18
CA CYS A 125 -7.59 -10.01 2.28
C CYS A 125 -6.44 -10.87 1.75
N ALA A 126 -5.22 -10.60 2.19
CA ALA A 126 -4.08 -11.41 1.80
C ALA A 126 -2.88 -11.29 2.74
N LEU A 127 -2.03 -12.30 2.64
CA LEU A 127 -0.80 -12.45 3.41
C LEU A 127 0.35 -12.73 2.44
N TYR A 128 1.44 -12.00 2.60
CA TYR A 128 2.68 -12.17 1.88
C TYR A 128 3.83 -12.47 2.85
N HIS A 129 4.75 -13.30 2.42
CA HIS A 129 6.05 -13.51 3.06
C HIS A 129 7.18 -13.14 2.12
N LYS A 130 8.31 -12.71 2.69
CA LYS A 130 9.57 -12.48 2.01
C LYS A 130 10.69 -13.11 2.86
N ARG A 131 11.71 -13.61 2.17
CA ARG A 131 12.95 -14.12 2.72
C ARG A 131 14.10 -13.67 1.84
#